data_AF-A0A7W0RS34-F1
#
_entry.id   AF-A0A7W0RS34-F1
#
_cell.length_a   1.000
_cell.length_b   1.000
_cell.length_c   1.000
_cell.angle_alpha   90.00
_cell.angle_beta   90.00
_cell.angle_gamma   90.00
#
_symmetry.space_group_name_H-M   'P 1'
#
loop_
_entity.id
_entity.type
_entity.pdbx_description
1 polymer ?
#
loop_
_entity_poly.entity_id
_entity_poly.type
_entity_poly.pdbx_seq_one_letter_code
_entity_poly.pdbx_strand_id
1 'polypeptide(L)' 'MFNPDIFQLSPEVEAALAEKRPVVALESTVIAHGLPRPLNLETARRLEQFVRAEGATPATIAIIEGKICVGLGG' A
#
# COMPACT_ATOMS: atom_id res chain seq x y z
N MET A 1 -2.44 -21.17 12.53
CA MET A 1 -1.22 -21.18 11.70
C MET A 1 -1.51 -20.29 10.49
N PHE A 2 -0.84 -19.14 10.35
CA PHE A 2 -1.06 -18.23 9.22
C PHE A 2 -0.56 -18.91 7.94
N ASN A 3 -1.40 -19.02 6.91
CA ASN A 3 -0.97 -19.53 5.61
C ASN A 3 -0.18 -18.41 4.89
N PRO A 4 1.13 -18.57 4.62
CA PRO A 4 1.91 -17.55 3.92
C PRO A 4 1.39 -17.27 2.49
N ASP A 5 0.63 -18.19 1.88
CA ASP A 5 0.09 -18.05 0.53
C ASP A 5 -0.97 -16.94 0.38
N ILE A 6 -1.40 -16.31 1.48
CA ILE A 6 -2.41 -15.23 1.44
C ILE A 6 -1.79 -13.84 1.22
N PHE A 7 -0.48 -13.68 1.44
CA PHE A 7 0.18 -12.38 1.28
C PHE A 7 0.78 -12.22 -0.11
N GLN A 8 0.58 -11.05 -0.70
CA GLN A 8 1.21 -10.65 -1.94
C GLN A 8 1.84 -9.28 -1.76
N LEU A 9 3.17 -9.24 -1.69
CA LEU A 9 3.93 -8.00 -1.61
C LEU A 9 4.19 -7.48 -3.02
N SER A 10 4.15 -6.16 -3.20
CA SER A 10 4.74 -5.53 -4.39
C SER A 10 6.27 -5.67 -4.37
N PRO A 11 6.95 -5.70 -5.54
CA PRO A 11 8.41 -5.77 -5.59
C PRO A 11 9.11 -4.65 -4.82
N GLU A 12 8.51 -3.45 -4.80
CA GLU A 12 9.07 -2.30 -4.08
C GLU A 12 9.05 -2.50 -2.56
N VAL A 13 7.91 -2.96 -2.02
CA VAL A 13 7.76 -3.23 -0.59
C VAL A 13 8.67 -4.39 -0.18
N GLU A 14 8.73 -5.45 -0.99
CA GLU A 14 9.62 -6.59 -0.74
C GLU A 14 11.08 -6.13 -0.66
N ALA A 15 11.55 -5.34 -1.62
CA ALA A 15 12.90 -4.79 -1.62
C ALA A 15 13.17 -3.88 -0.40
N ALA A 16 12.23 -2.98 -0.07
CA ALA A 16 12.36 -2.09 1.08
C ALA A 16 12.50 -2.87 2.40
N LEU A 17 11.71 -3.93 2.57
CA LEU A 17 11.79 -4.79 3.76
C LEU A 17 13.10 -5.57 3.81
N ALA A 18 13.56 -6.13 2.69
CA ALA A 18 14.84 -6.85 2.62
C ALA A 18 16.03 -5.95 2.97
N GLU A 19 16.00 -4.70 2.50
CA GLU A 19 17.02 -3.68 2.74
C GLU A 19 16.86 -2.96 4.09
N LYS A 20 15.83 -3.30 4.88
CA LYS A 20 15.47 -2.62 6.14
C LYS A 20 15.24 -1.11 5.97
N ARG A 21 14.75 -0.69 4.79
CA ARG A 21 14.28 0.67 4.55
C ARG A 21 12.91 0.89 5.21
N PRO A 22 12.58 2.12 5.63
CA PRO A 22 11.30 2.42 6.25
C PRO A 22 10.15 2.19 5.27
N VAL A 23 9.09 1.55 5.76
CA VAL A 23 7.84 1.28 5.03
C VAL A 23 6.68 1.85 5.83
N VAL A 24 5.78 2.59 5.16
CA VAL A 24 4.57 3.14 5.78
C VAL A 24 3.34 2.48 5.18
N ALA A 25 2.58 1.77 6.01
CA ALA A 25 1.31 1.18 5.60
C ALA A 25 0.24 2.28 5.42
N LEU A 26 -0.52 2.20 4.34
CA LEU A 26 -1.66 3.08 4.05
C LEU A 26 -2.94 2.24 3.92
N GLU A 27 -4.07 2.75 4.42
CA GLU A 27 -5.35 2.03 4.33
C GLU A 27 -6.03 2.19 2.97
N SER A 28 -6.75 1.16 2.53
CA SER A 28 -7.58 1.19 1.31
C SER A 28 -8.99 1.74 1.54
N THR A 29 -9.43 1.95 2.78
CA THR A 29 -10.78 2.46 3.09
C THR A 29 -11.01 3.86 2.54
N VAL A 30 -10.01 4.76 2.60
CA VAL A 30 -10.04 6.07 1.94
C VAL A 30 -10.35 5.93 0.44
N ILE A 31 -9.83 4.89 -0.21
CA ILE A 31 -10.05 4.62 -1.64
C ILE A 31 -11.46 4.05 -1.89
N ALA A 32 -11.87 3.07 -1.10
CA ALA A 32 -13.09 2.30 -1.35
C ALA A 32 -14.38 3.05 -0.95
N HIS A 33 -14.37 3.70 0.23
CA HIS A 33 -15.60 4.23 0.85
C HIS A 33 -15.42 5.60 1.52
N GLY A 34 -14.19 6.07 1.71
CA GLY A 34 -13.93 7.31 2.44
C GLY A 34 -14.25 8.59 1.67
N LEU A 35 -13.97 8.63 0.36
CA LEU A 35 -14.14 9.81 -0.48
C LEU A 35 -14.85 9.45 -1.80
N PRO A 36 -15.61 10.39 -2.41
CA PRO A 36 -16.17 10.19 -3.73
C PRO A 36 -15.06 10.16 -4.79
N ARG A 37 -15.31 9.48 -5.93
CA ARG A 37 -14.46 9.63 -7.13
C ARG A 37 -14.61 11.05 -7.71
N PRO A 38 -13.54 11.68 -8.23
CA PRO A 38 -12.16 11.17 -8.36
C PRO A 38 -11.28 11.37 -7.12
N LEU A 39 -11.77 12.10 -6.11
CA LEU A 39 -11.00 12.54 -4.95
C LEU A 39 -10.37 11.37 -4.17
N ASN A 40 -11.04 10.23 -4.07
CA ASN A 40 -10.47 9.03 -3.43
C ASN A 40 -9.12 8.58 -4.00
N LEU A 41 -9.00 8.53 -5.34
CA LEU A 41 -7.78 8.14 -6.03
C LEU A 41 -6.71 9.23 -5.94
N GLU A 42 -7.12 10.49 -6.05
CA GLU A 42 -6.21 11.64 -5.92
C GLU A 42 -5.59 11.71 -4.53
N THR A 43 -6.42 11.57 -3.49
CA THR A 43 -5.98 11.54 -2.10
C THR A 43 -5.04 10.37 -1.84
N ALA A 44 -5.38 9.16 -2.30
CA ALA A 44 -4.52 7.99 -2.11
C ALA A 44 -3.14 8.17 -2.76
N ARG A 45 -3.10 8.63 -4.02
CA ARG A 45 -1.83 8.93 -4.71
C ARG A 45 -1.03 10.01 -4.00
N ARG A 46 -1.70 11.06 -3.49
CA ARG A 46 -1.03 12.13 -2.77
C ARG A 46 -0.43 11.65 -1.45
N LEU A 47 -1.11 10.77 -0.73
CA LEU A 47 -0.57 10.13 0.48
C LEU A 47 0.67 9.28 0.15
N GLU A 48 0.63 8.48 -0.91
CA GLU A 48 1.80 7.71 -1.37
C GLU A 48 2.98 8.62 -1.72
N GLN A 49 2.73 9.73 -2.44
CA GLN A 49 3.76 10.71 -2.76
C GLN A 49 4.36 11.38 -1.52
N PHE A 50 3.56 11.70 -0.51
CA PHE A 50 4.08 12.26 0.74
C PHE A 50 4.99 11.27 1.46
N VAL A 51 4.61 10.00 1.55
CA VAL A 51 5.46 8.96 2.15
C VAL A 51 6.80 8.85 1.41
N ARG A 52 6.78 8.86 0.07
CA ARG A 52 8.00 8.85 -0.75
C ARG A 52 8.88 10.07 -0.49
N ALA A 53 8.28 11.26 -0.40
CA ALA A 53 9.00 12.51 -0.17
C ALA A 53 9.72 12.53 1.19
N GLU A 54 9.17 11.85 2.20
CA GLU A 54 9.78 11.67 3.53
C GLU A 54 10.81 10.51 3.57
N GLY A 55 11.14 9.91 2.42
CA GLY A 55 12.17 8.87 2.31
C GLY A 55 11.72 7.46 2.70
N ALA A 56 10.41 7.22 2.78
CA ALA A 56 9.84 5.91 3.08
C ALA A 56 9.14 5.29 1.86
N THR A 57 8.96 3.97 1.90
CA THR A 57 8.22 3.21 0.88
C THR A 57 6.75 3.14 1.27
N PRO A 58 5.81 3.67 0.45
CA PRO A 58 4.38 3.51 0.73
C PRO A 58 3.92 2.08 0.48
N ALA A 59 3.05 1.59 1.34
CA ALA A 59 2.45 0.27 1.24
C ALA A 59 0.94 0.37 1.46
N THR A 60 0.19 0.79 0.43
CA THR A 60 -1.28 0.72 0.46
C THR A 60 -1.72 -0.74 0.55
N ILE A 61 -2.57 -1.08 1.52
CA ILE A 61 -3.00 -2.46 1.79
C ILE A 61 -4.48 -2.64 1.43
N ALA A 62 -4.78 -3.68 0.65
CA ALA A 62 -6.14 -4.10 0.35
C ALA A 62 -6.27 -5.62 0.30
N ILE A 63 -7.51 -6.10 0.37
CA ILE A 63 -7.84 -7.49 0.04
C ILE A 63 -8.32 -7.51 -1.42
N ILE A 64 -7.60 -8.22 -2.28
CA ILE A 64 -7.93 -8.39 -3.70
C ILE A 64 -8.02 -9.89 -3.97
N GLU A 65 -9.18 -10.35 -4.44
CA GLU A 65 -9.41 -11.77 -4.77
C GLU A 65 -9.03 -12.75 -3.64
N GLY A 66 -9.28 -12.34 -2.38
CA GLY A 66 -8.97 -13.15 -1.20
C GLY A 66 -7.50 -13.13 -0.75
N LYS A 67 -6.63 -12.35 -1.42
CA LYS A 67 -5.24 -12.13 -1.02
C LYS A 67 -5.06 -10.77 -0.35
N ILE A 68 -4.19 -10.73 0.66
CA ILE A 68 -3.72 -9.50 1.30
C ILE A 68 -2.61 -8.93 0.43
N CYS A 69 -2.93 -7.91 -0.34
CA CYS A 69 -2.00 -7.22 -1.21
C CYS A 69 -1.37 -6.03 -0.48
N VAL A 70 -0.04 -5.95 -0.47
CA VAL A 70 0.73 -4.91 0.23
C VAL A 70 1.57 -4.13 -0.79
N GLY A 71 1.15 -2.89 -1.06
CA GLY A 71 1.64 -2.08 -2.16
C GLY A 71 0.78 -2.29 -3.41
N LEU A 72 -0.01 -1.27 -3.76
CA LEU A 72 -0.99 -1.30 -4.85
C LEU A 72 -0.71 -0.26 -5.94
N GLY A 73 0.26 0.62 -5.72
CA GLY A 73 0.73 1.64 -6.66
C GLY A 73 2.20 1.43 -6.96
N GLY A 74 2.57 1.62 -8.23
CA GLY A 74 3.95 1.90 -8.65
C GLY A 74 4.16 3.40 -8.64
#